data_AF-A0A918KKD3-F1
#
_entry.id   AF-A0A918KKD3-F1
#
_cell.length_a   1.000
_cell.length_b   1.000
_cell.length_c   1.000
_cell.angle_alpha   90.00
_cell.angle_beta   90.00
_cell.angle_gamma   90.00
#
_symmetry.space_group_name_H-M   'P 1'
#
loop_
_entity.id
_entity.type
_entity.pdbx_description
1 polymer ?
#
loop_
_entity_poly.entity_id
_entity_poly.type
_entity_poly.pdbx_seq_one_letter_code
_entity_poly.pdbx_strand_id
1 'polypeptide(L)'
;MRKGAWGLLLAGCVSVPALAAVVDRPFFRAGAVVIVFGASDFEENGGVAPVVYDFHMLDGSTSGQAAPDLIVDDGRAINFNSGRYNPIQSGESSGWEYQINNPTFGGAFQSSAPHQTLDADDSYTAFGLDDGTDIDLLGGGNRAARFYVASNVPFDIFGEATNLTATGDFSSMDYSNIRYRLRYQVSGGGGANRWGQSAQDPAPSGSGVTYGANGTLYTLNGLSAGPVKVFQGEQRTARLPGSIMDHAVGFQSRYNLRGSSINGNNYDFSQGTGSIGADVVYTIYTP
;
A
#
# COMPACT_ATOMS: atom_id res chain seq x y z
N MET A 1 -7.50 44.37 -99.15
CA MET A 1 -6.17 43.82 -98.76
C MET A 1 -5.36 44.99 -98.20
N ARG A 2 -4.77 45.06 -97.00
CA ARG A 2 -4.42 44.16 -95.89
C ARG A 2 -4.53 44.99 -94.59
N LYS A 3 -5.39 44.61 -93.63
CA LYS A 3 -5.08 44.17 -92.25
C LYS A 3 -3.64 44.39 -91.73
N GLY A 4 -3.52 44.95 -90.53
CA GLY A 4 -2.31 44.83 -89.69
C GLY A 4 -2.23 45.80 -88.51
N ALA A 5 -3.15 45.73 -87.54
CA ALA A 5 -2.97 46.38 -86.24
C ALA A 5 -2.02 45.50 -85.38
N TRP A 6 -0.86 46.03 -85.02
CA TRP A 6 0.08 45.38 -84.10
C TRP A 6 -0.34 45.69 -82.67
N GLY A 7 -0.98 44.72 -82.03
CA GLY A 7 -1.27 44.76 -80.60
C GLY A 7 -0.02 44.41 -79.80
N LEU A 8 0.43 45.36 -78.98
CA LEU A 8 1.46 45.15 -77.97
C LEU A 8 0.84 44.31 -76.84
N LEU A 9 1.17 43.02 -76.74
CA LEU A 9 0.84 42.21 -75.56
C LEU A 9 1.77 42.63 -74.42
N LEU A 10 1.26 43.43 -73.48
CA LEU A 10 1.87 43.57 -72.16
C LEU A 10 1.65 42.25 -71.40
N ALA A 11 2.68 41.41 -71.35
CA ALA A 11 2.74 40.29 -70.43
C ALA A 11 2.87 40.84 -69.00
N GLY A 12 1.73 41.01 -68.33
CA GLY A 12 1.69 41.30 -66.90
C GLY A 12 2.18 40.07 -66.14
N CYS A 13 3.44 40.10 -65.69
CA CYS A 13 3.93 39.18 -64.67
C CYS A 13 3.19 39.50 -63.35
N VAL A 14 2.03 38.90 -63.15
CA VAL A 14 1.37 38.89 -61.85
C VAL A 14 2.16 37.91 -60.97
N SER A 15 3.13 38.43 -60.21
CA SER A 15 3.82 37.65 -59.19
C SER A 15 2.82 37.31 -58.09
N VAL A 16 2.22 36.13 -58.17
CA VAL A 16 1.39 35.60 -57.08
C VAL A 16 2.33 35.41 -55.88
N PRO A 17 2.05 35.99 -54.70
CA PRO A 17 2.85 35.67 -53.53
C PRO A 17 2.74 34.16 -53.26
N ALA A 18 3.88 33.47 -53.23
CA ALA A 18 3.93 32.11 -52.72
C ALA A 18 3.67 32.17 -51.20
N LEU A 19 2.40 32.06 -50.81
CA LEU A 19 2.00 31.91 -49.42
C LEU A 19 2.36 30.50 -48.96
N ALA A 20 3.65 30.25 -48.76
CA ALA A 20 4.13 29.04 -48.09
C ALA A 20 4.12 29.32 -46.58
N ALA A 21 3.24 28.63 -45.86
CA ALA A 21 3.25 28.63 -44.41
C ALA A 21 3.89 27.31 -43.93
N VAL A 22 4.94 27.41 -43.12
CA VAL A 22 5.46 26.28 -42.34
C VAL A 22 4.88 26.41 -40.95
N VAL A 23 4.02 25.47 -40.55
CA VAL A 23 3.33 25.47 -39.26
C VAL A 23 3.93 24.38 -38.39
N ASP A 24 4.58 24.76 -37.29
CA ASP A 24 4.98 23.85 -36.22
C ASP A 24 3.90 23.83 -35.11
N ARG A 25 3.66 22.65 -34.52
CA ARG A 25 2.69 22.43 -33.43
C ARG A 25 3.23 21.42 -32.42
N PRO A 26 4.31 21.74 -31.69
CA PRO A 26 4.77 20.87 -30.64
C PRO A 26 3.69 20.76 -29.56
N PHE A 27 3.29 19.54 -29.22
CA PHE A 27 2.27 19.22 -28.22
C PHE A 27 2.83 18.21 -27.22
N PHE A 28 2.66 18.50 -25.93
CA PHE A 28 3.06 17.63 -24.83
C PHE A 28 1.89 17.49 -23.85
N ARG A 29 1.63 16.26 -23.40
CA ARG A 29 0.63 15.96 -22.35
C ARG A 29 1.21 14.91 -21.40
N ALA A 30 1.15 15.19 -20.10
CA ALA A 30 1.37 14.19 -19.07
C ALA A 30 0.00 13.68 -18.59
N GLY A 31 -0.16 12.35 -18.53
CA GLY A 31 -1.38 11.72 -17.99
C GLY A 31 -1.46 11.80 -16.47
N ALA A 32 -2.63 11.45 -15.92
CA ALA A 32 -2.78 11.10 -14.52
C ALA A 32 -2.06 9.77 -14.28
N VAL A 33 -1.10 9.77 -13.35
CA VAL A 33 -0.22 8.63 -13.07
C VAL A 33 -0.20 8.37 -11.59
N VAL A 34 -0.43 7.11 -11.23
CA VAL A 34 -0.25 6.56 -9.90
C VAL A 34 0.72 5.40 -10.00
N ILE A 35 1.69 5.37 -9.10
CA ILE A 35 2.69 4.31 -8.99
C ILE A 35 2.55 3.68 -7.61
N VAL A 36 2.34 2.37 -7.57
CA VAL A 36 2.34 1.58 -6.33
C VAL A 36 3.58 0.71 -6.30
N PHE A 37 4.22 0.67 -5.13
CA PHE A 37 5.41 -0.15 -4.94
C PHE A 37 5.43 -0.85 -3.58
N GLY A 38 6.07 -2.01 -3.58
CA GLY A 38 6.03 -3.01 -2.53
C GLY A 38 7.16 -4.04 -2.74
N ALA A 39 6.83 -5.33 -2.62
CA ALA A 39 7.73 -6.47 -2.79
C ALA A 39 7.26 -7.40 -3.91
N SER A 40 8.19 -8.18 -4.47
CA SER A 40 7.89 -9.12 -5.56
C SER A 40 7.10 -10.32 -5.14
N ASP A 41 7.30 -10.76 -3.91
CA ASP A 41 6.62 -11.86 -3.31
C ASP A 41 6.81 -11.77 -1.79
N PHE A 42 6.30 -12.75 -1.07
CA PHE A 42 6.64 -12.97 0.31
C PHE A 42 8.11 -13.36 0.48
N GLU A 43 8.67 -13.10 1.66
CA GLU A 43 10.06 -13.43 1.98
C GLU A 43 10.33 -14.94 1.82
N GLU A 44 9.38 -15.79 2.21
CA GLU A 44 9.45 -17.24 2.12
C GLU A 44 9.60 -17.75 0.67
N ASN A 45 9.19 -16.94 -0.31
CA ASN A 45 9.28 -17.23 -1.73
C ASN A 45 10.50 -16.56 -2.40
N GLY A 46 11.41 -15.96 -1.62
CA GLY A 46 12.56 -15.23 -2.14
C GLY A 46 12.24 -13.86 -2.69
N GLY A 47 11.20 -13.20 -2.15
CA GLY A 47 10.80 -11.85 -2.55
C GLY A 47 11.93 -10.82 -2.49
N VAL A 48 11.79 -9.73 -3.25
CA VAL A 48 12.70 -8.58 -3.27
C VAL A 48 11.92 -7.30 -3.03
N ALA A 49 12.50 -6.37 -2.26
CA ALA A 49 11.89 -5.07 -1.95
C ALA A 49 12.95 -3.94 -1.88
N PRO A 50 12.59 -2.69 -2.27
CA PRO A 50 11.32 -2.27 -2.86
C PRO A 50 11.32 -2.46 -4.38
N VAL A 51 10.17 -2.76 -4.96
CA VAL A 51 9.97 -2.87 -6.41
C VAL A 51 8.62 -2.25 -6.79
N VAL A 52 8.56 -1.62 -7.97
CA VAL A 52 7.34 -1.03 -8.53
C VAL A 52 6.50 -2.14 -9.16
N TYR A 53 5.23 -2.24 -8.75
CA TYR A 53 4.30 -3.28 -9.21
C TYR A 53 3.14 -2.75 -9.99
N ASP A 54 2.74 -1.52 -9.73
CA ASP A 54 1.56 -0.98 -10.36
C ASP A 54 1.89 0.38 -10.97
N PHE A 55 1.55 0.52 -12.24
CA PHE A 55 1.70 1.76 -12.98
C PHE A 55 0.42 2.02 -13.76
N HIS A 56 -0.47 2.80 -13.16
CA HIS A 56 -1.73 3.17 -13.78
C HIS A 56 -1.57 4.43 -14.62
N MET A 57 -2.04 4.37 -15.87
CA MET A 57 -2.24 5.54 -16.72
C MET A 57 -3.74 5.85 -16.81
N LEU A 58 -4.19 6.89 -16.11
CA LEU A 58 -5.59 7.08 -15.75
C LEU A 58 -6.29 8.12 -16.64
N ASP A 59 -6.13 8.04 -17.97
CA ASP A 59 -6.73 9.01 -18.89
C ASP A 59 -8.24 8.78 -19.12
N GLY A 60 -9.07 9.27 -18.19
CA GLY A 60 -10.53 9.29 -18.36
C GLY A 60 -11.31 8.20 -17.60
N SER A 61 -10.67 7.55 -16.62
CA SER A 61 -11.31 6.66 -15.64
C SER A 61 -11.87 7.47 -14.46
N THR A 62 -13.17 7.29 -14.16
CA THR A 62 -13.83 7.84 -12.97
C THR A 62 -13.46 7.04 -11.70
N SER A 63 -13.43 7.67 -10.52
CA SER A 63 -13.28 6.97 -9.22
C SER A 63 -14.07 5.66 -9.14
N GLY A 64 -13.42 4.57 -8.71
CA GLY A 64 -14.04 3.24 -8.58
C GLY A 64 -14.12 2.42 -9.87
N GLN A 65 -13.52 2.90 -10.96
CA GLN A 65 -13.27 2.12 -12.18
C GLN A 65 -11.78 1.83 -12.33
N ALA A 66 -11.41 0.58 -12.58
CA ALA A 66 -10.02 0.20 -12.78
C ALA A 66 -9.46 0.91 -14.03
N ALA A 67 -8.32 1.59 -13.88
CA ALA A 67 -7.59 2.11 -15.03
C ALA A 67 -6.78 1.00 -15.69
N PRO A 68 -6.28 1.24 -16.92
CA PRO A 68 -5.30 0.36 -17.53
C PRO A 68 -4.05 0.26 -16.66
N ASP A 69 -3.89 -0.89 -16.02
CA ASP A 69 -2.67 -1.30 -15.36
C ASP A 69 -1.63 -1.67 -16.43
N LEU A 70 -0.49 -0.98 -16.42
CA LEU A 70 0.59 -1.23 -17.37
C LEU A 70 1.56 -2.32 -16.88
N ILE A 71 1.38 -2.82 -15.65
CA ILE A 71 2.16 -3.91 -15.07
C ILE A 71 1.19 -4.95 -14.51
N VAL A 72 0.93 -6.02 -15.27
CA VAL A 72 -0.12 -7.02 -14.98
C VAL A 72 0.09 -7.81 -13.66
N ASP A 73 1.23 -7.66 -12.99
CA ASP A 73 1.62 -8.47 -11.83
C ASP A 73 1.30 -7.77 -10.50
N ASP A 74 0.51 -8.43 -9.64
CA ASP A 74 0.23 -7.96 -8.29
C ASP A 74 1.47 -8.01 -7.38
N GLY A 75 1.76 -6.90 -6.72
CA GLY A 75 2.80 -6.84 -5.69
C GLY A 75 2.40 -7.47 -4.35
N ARG A 76 3.38 -7.55 -3.45
CA ARG A 76 3.17 -7.81 -2.02
C ARG A 76 3.53 -6.59 -1.19
N ALA A 77 3.00 -6.53 0.02
CA ALA A 77 3.41 -5.52 0.98
C ALA A 77 4.88 -5.73 1.39
N ILE A 78 5.49 -4.66 1.89
CA ILE A 78 6.82 -4.63 2.45
C ILE A 78 6.78 -4.39 3.95
N ASN A 79 7.86 -4.81 4.60
CA ASN A 79 8.19 -4.42 5.94
C ASN A 79 9.32 -3.38 5.91
N PHE A 80 9.34 -2.51 6.91
CA PHE A 80 10.47 -1.61 7.15
C PHE A 80 10.95 -1.80 8.57
N ASN A 81 12.03 -2.55 8.69
CA ASN A 81 12.56 -3.04 9.94
C ASN A 81 14.09 -3.14 9.77
N SER A 82 14.87 -3.02 10.84
CA SER A 82 16.35 -2.93 10.78
C SER A 82 16.94 -1.83 9.87
N GLY A 83 16.16 -0.80 9.52
CA GLY A 83 16.59 0.30 8.67
C GLY A 83 16.59 0.01 7.15
N ARG A 84 16.00 -1.10 6.72
CA ARG A 84 15.89 -1.50 5.30
C ARG A 84 14.49 -1.92 4.90
N TYR A 85 14.25 -1.93 3.59
CA TYR A 85 13.06 -2.54 3.00
C TYR A 85 13.27 -4.04 2.92
N ASN A 86 12.31 -4.79 3.45
CA ASN A 86 12.26 -6.23 3.30
C ASN A 86 10.89 -6.60 2.72
N PRO A 87 10.81 -7.67 1.93
CA PRO A 87 9.53 -8.32 1.67
C PRO A 87 8.82 -8.64 2.99
N ILE A 88 7.49 -8.67 2.97
CA ILE A 88 6.75 -9.16 4.13
C ILE A 88 6.80 -10.68 4.15
N GLN A 89 6.81 -11.28 5.34
CA GLN A 89 6.57 -12.71 5.53
C GLN A 89 5.08 -13.01 5.40
N SER A 90 4.70 -14.16 4.81
CA SER A 90 3.31 -14.64 4.79
C SER A 90 2.88 -15.12 6.17
N GLY A 91 3.82 -15.63 6.98
CA GLY A 91 3.56 -16.11 8.33
C GLY A 91 2.71 -17.38 8.41
N GLU A 92 2.39 -18.04 7.30
CA GLU A 92 1.64 -19.30 7.31
C GLU A 92 2.42 -20.46 7.95
N SER A 93 3.74 -20.43 7.82
CA SER A 93 4.66 -21.42 8.36
C SER A 93 5.30 -20.99 9.69
N SER A 94 4.82 -19.90 10.29
CA SER A 94 5.44 -19.29 11.46
C SER A 94 4.45 -19.07 12.61
N GLY A 95 4.98 -19.09 13.84
CA GLY A 95 4.27 -18.61 15.02
C GLY A 95 4.34 -17.10 15.20
N TRP A 96 3.69 -16.64 16.26
CA TRP A 96 3.64 -15.24 16.69
C TRP A 96 4.32 -15.05 18.03
N GLU A 97 4.94 -13.89 18.22
CA GLU A 97 5.50 -13.50 19.51
C GLU A 97 4.38 -13.36 20.56
N TYR A 98 4.61 -13.92 21.75
CA TYR A 98 3.73 -13.81 22.91
C TYR A 98 4.37 -12.98 24.02
N GLN A 99 3.58 -12.19 24.74
CA GLN A 99 3.98 -11.52 25.96
C GLN A 99 3.50 -12.32 27.16
N ILE A 100 4.44 -12.63 28.05
CA ILE A 100 4.12 -13.20 29.36
C ILE A 100 3.86 -12.01 30.30
N ASN A 101 2.63 -11.90 30.75
CA ASN A 101 2.16 -10.85 31.65
C ASN A 101 2.23 -11.34 33.10
N ASN A 102 2.69 -10.46 33.99
CA ASN A 102 2.85 -10.72 35.42
C ASN A 102 3.55 -12.04 35.78
N PRO A 103 4.68 -12.42 35.14
CA PRO A 103 5.40 -13.61 35.57
C PRO A 103 5.99 -13.41 36.97
N THR A 104 6.06 -14.47 37.77
CA THR A 104 6.71 -14.39 39.11
C THR A 104 8.23 -14.18 39.00
N PHE A 105 8.84 -14.59 37.89
CA PHE A 105 10.19 -14.23 37.44
C PHE A 105 10.33 -14.45 35.94
N GLY A 106 11.34 -13.82 35.30
CA GLY A 106 11.74 -14.11 33.93
C GLY A 106 10.74 -13.70 32.85
N GLY A 107 10.64 -14.49 31.78
CA GLY A 107 9.66 -14.27 30.69
C GLY A 107 10.08 -13.25 29.64
N ALA A 108 11.36 -12.87 29.62
CA ALA A 108 11.89 -11.95 28.62
C ALA A 108 11.96 -12.62 27.25
N PHE A 109 11.36 -11.97 26.25
CA PHE A 109 11.56 -12.28 24.84
C PHE A 109 12.90 -11.72 24.36
N GLN A 110 13.63 -12.51 23.59
CA GLN A 110 14.88 -12.15 22.95
C GLN A 110 14.73 -12.40 21.45
N SER A 111 14.99 -11.37 20.65
CA SER A 111 15.03 -11.45 19.19
C SER A 111 16.25 -10.69 18.69
N SER A 112 16.95 -11.25 17.70
CA SER A 112 18.07 -10.59 17.02
C SER A 112 17.75 -10.19 15.58
N ALA A 113 16.58 -10.58 15.10
CA ALA A 113 16.05 -10.35 13.77
C ALA A 113 14.85 -9.39 13.83
N PRO A 114 14.42 -8.85 12.69
CA PRO A 114 13.49 -7.76 12.74
C PRO A 114 12.01 -8.23 12.77
N HIS A 115 11.45 -8.28 13.97
CA HIS A 115 10.04 -8.45 14.39
C HIS A 115 8.96 -8.42 13.29
N GLN A 116 8.30 -9.56 13.03
CA GLN A 116 6.88 -9.69 12.60
C GLN A 116 6.35 -11.12 12.65
N THR A 117 7.22 -12.12 12.58
CA THR A 117 6.90 -13.54 12.78
C THR A 117 8.03 -14.20 13.56
N LEU A 118 7.75 -15.29 14.27
CA LEU A 118 8.80 -16.03 14.97
C LEU A 118 9.80 -16.69 14.00
N ASP A 119 11.08 -16.60 14.30
CA ASP A 119 12.13 -17.31 13.58
C ASP A 119 13.07 -18.08 14.52
N ALA A 120 14.13 -18.66 13.95
CA ALA A 120 15.06 -19.51 14.69
C ALA A 120 15.96 -18.72 15.67
N ASP A 121 16.05 -17.40 15.51
CA ASP A 121 16.83 -16.50 16.36
C ASP A 121 15.99 -15.93 17.54
N ASP A 122 14.72 -16.32 17.62
CA ASP A 122 13.79 -15.90 18.66
C ASP A 122 13.74 -16.89 19.83
N SER A 123 13.74 -16.35 21.06
CA SER A 123 13.68 -17.19 22.26
C SER A 123 13.05 -16.48 23.46
N TYR A 124 12.59 -17.28 24.42
CA TYR A 124 12.12 -16.79 25.72
C TYR A 124 13.03 -17.31 26.83
N THR A 125 13.37 -16.46 27.78
CA THR A 125 13.94 -16.93 29.05
C THR A 125 12.88 -17.70 29.83
N ALA A 126 13.30 -18.66 30.68
CA ALA A 126 12.42 -19.33 31.61
C ALA A 126 11.64 -18.33 32.46
N PHE A 127 10.41 -18.70 32.86
CA PHE A 127 9.55 -17.86 33.67
C PHE A 127 8.78 -18.66 34.72
N GLY A 128 8.39 -17.97 35.79
CA GLY A 128 7.56 -18.54 36.83
C GLY A 128 6.08 -18.22 36.65
N LEU A 129 5.22 -19.12 37.15
CA LEU A 129 3.77 -19.04 37.06
C LEU A 129 3.15 -18.80 38.44
N ASP A 130 2.07 -18.02 38.48
CA ASP A 130 1.11 -17.91 39.58
C ASP A 130 -0.30 -17.62 39.03
N ASP A 131 -1.27 -17.41 39.93
CA ASP A 131 -2.67 -17.13 39.59
C ASP A 131 -2.88 -15.80 38.83
N GLY A 132 -1.87 -14.92 38.80
CA GLY A 132 -1.91 -13.64 38.08
C GLY A 132 -1.17 -13.66 36.75
N THR A 133 -0.46 -14.75 36.45
CA THR A 133 0.32 -14.89 35.22
C THR A 133 -0.59 -15.12 34.03
N ASP A 134 -0.40 -14.35 32.96
CA ASP A 134 -1.22 -14.40 31.75
C ASP A 134 -0.34 -14.37 30.50
N ILE A 135 -0.88 -14.78 29.36
CA ILE A 135 -0.20 -14.73 28.06
C ILE A 135 -1.09 -13.97 27.08
N ASP A 136 -0.50 -12.96 26.45
CA ASP A 136 -1.10 -12.21 25.34
C ASP A 136 -0.19 -12.32 24.11
N LEU A 137 -0.68 -11.98 22.92
CA LEU A 137 0.17 -11.79 21.75
C LEU A 137 0.93 -10.47 21.91
N LEU A 138 2.27 -10.51 21.82
CA LEU A 138 3.16 -9.41 22.20
C LEU A 138 2.86 -8.13 21.41
N GLY A 139 2.86 -6.98 22.10
CA GLY A 139 2.61 -5.67 21.46
C GLY A 139 1.23 -5.54 20.80
N GLY A 140 0.25 -6.31 21.26
CA GLY A 140 -1.08 -6.41 20.68
C GLY A 140 -1.15 -7.28 19.43
N GLY A 141 -0.13 -8.06 19.07
CA GLY A 141 -0.16 -8.94 17.89
C GLY A 141 -0.28 -8.20 16.56
N ASN A 142 0.46 -7.10 16.38
CA ASN A 142 0.31 -6.14 15.28
C ASN A 142 1.08 -6.53 14.00
N ARG A 143 0.53 -7.43 13.18
CA ARG A 143 1.04 -7.64 11.82
C ARG A 143 1.00 -6.33 11.05
N ALA A 144 2.12 -5.90 10.48
CA ALA A 144 2.22 -4.66 9.72
C ALA A 144 2.53 -4.92 8.26
N ALA A 145 1.57 -4.63 7.39
CA ALA A 145 1.80 -4.61 5.95
C ALA A 145 1.95 -3.17 5.50
N ARG A 146 3.02 -2.82 4.78
CA ARG A 146 3.18 -1.49 4.19
C ARG A 146 3.30 -1.56 2.68
N PHE A 147 2.69 -0.63 1.99
CA PHE A 147 2.98 -0.34 0.59
C PHE A 147 3.12 1.17 0.44
N TYR A 148 3.50 1.60 -0.76
CA TYR A 148 3.77 3.01 -1.02
C TYR A 148 3.08 3.44 -2.29
N VAL A 149 2.64 4.70 -2.29
CA VAL A 149 2.00 5.33 -3.44
C VAL A 149 2.72 6.63 -3.77
N ALA A 150 3.08 6.81 -5.04
CA ALA A 150 3.51 8.09 -5.59
C ALA A 150 2.56 8.49 -6.73
N SER A 151 2.06 9.72 -6.71
CA SER A 151 1.06 10.17 -7.67
C SER A 151 1.24 11.63 -8.07
N ASN A 152 0.87 11.97 -9.31
CA ASN A 152 0.76 13.35 -9.79
C ASN A 152 -0.68 13.92 -9.75
N VAL A 153 -1.65 13.13 -9.28
CA VAL A 153 -3.08 13.47 -9.12
C VAL A 153 -3.66 12.98 -7.79
N PRO A 154 -4.84 13.47 -7.34
CA PRO A 154 -5.57 12.86 -6.22
C PRO A 154 -5.86 11.37 -6.49
N PHE A 155 -5.97 10.57 -5.44
CA PHE A 155 -6.27 9.14 -5.52
C PHE A 155 -7.02 8.64 -4.29
N ASP A 156 -7.82 7.60 -4.46
CA ASP A 156 -8.51 6.85 -3.41
C ASP A 156 -7.92 5.44 -3.31
N ILE A 157 -8.01 4.81 -2.14
CA ILE A 157 -7.63 3.41 -1.95
C ILE A 157 -8.84 2.65 -1.46
N PHE A 158 -9.12 1.51 -2.07
CA PHE A 158 -10.13 0.55 -1.64
C PHE A 158 -9.44 -0.71 -1.14
N GLY A 159 -9.97 -1.28 -0.08
CA GLY A 159 -9.53 -2.57 0.47
C GLY A 159 -10.62 -3.61 0.33
N GLU A 160 -10.24 -4.85 0.04
CA GLU A 160 -11.12 -6.01 0.02
C GLU A 160 -10.43 -7.17 0.75
N ALA A 161 -11.18 -7.88 1.60
CA ALA A 161 -10.69 -9.06 2.31
C ALA A 161 -11.30 -10.34 1.74
N THR A 162 -10.46 -11.29 1.34
CA THR A 162 -10.87 -12.55 0.70
C THR A 162 -10.10 -13.74 1.28
N ASN A 163 -10.44 -14.94 0.83
CA ASN A 163 -9.69 -16.18 1.11
C ASN A 163 -9.42 -16.44 2.60
N LEU A 164 -10.41 -16.17 3.48
CA LEU A 164 -10.31 -16.54 4.88
C LEU A 164 -9.99 -18.03 5.03
N THR A 165 -8.91 -18.31 5.75
CA THR A 165 -8.53 -19.66 6.17
C THR A 165 -8.47 -19.69 7.68
N ALA A 166 -9.15 -20.67 8.29
CA ALA A 166 -9.11 -20.90 9.72
C ALA A 166 -8.99 -22.41 10.01
N THR A 167 -8.07 -22.80 10.88
CA THR A 167 -7.72 -24.21 11.12
C THR A 167 -7.62 -24.54 12.61
N GLY A 168 -7.63 -25.83 12.94
CA GLY A 168 -7.54 -26.31 14.31
C GLY A 168 -8.68 -25.79 15.19
N ASP A 169 -8.35 -25.41 16.42
CA ASP A 169 -9.31 -24.84 17.38
C ASP A 169 -9.82 -23.45 16.96
N PHE A 170 -9.20 -22.83 15.94
CA PHE A 170 -9.63 -21.55 15.38
C PHE A 170 -10.65 -21.72 14.25
N SER A 171 -11.07 -22.95 13.90
CA SER A 171 -11.94 -23.22 12.74
C SER A 171 -13.31 -22.53 12.75
N SER A 172 -13.75 -22.04 13.92
CA SER A 172 -15.00 -21.28 14.08
C SER A 172 -14.82 -19.76 13.97
N MET A 173 -13.58 -19.28 13.91
CA MET A 173 -13.27 -17.86 13.78
C MET A 173 -13.49 -17.37 12.35
N ASP A 174 -13.82 -16.08 12.23
CA ASP A 174 -14.10 -15.43 10.95
C ASP A 174 -13.38 -14.08 10.80
N TYR A 175 -13.69 -13.33 9.73
CA TYR A 175 -13.10 -12.02 9.49
C TYR A 175 -13.30 -11.02 10.64
N SER A 176 -14.31 -11.22 11.52
CA SER A 176 -14.55 -10.37 12.69
C SER A 176 -13.52 -10.60 13.81
N ASN A 177 -12.81 -11.73 13.77
CA ASN A 177 -11.71 -12.05 14.67
C ASN A 177 -10.37 -11.44 14.23
N ILE A 178 -10.30 -10.79 13.06
CA ILE A 178 -9.09 -10.07 12.63
C ILE A 178 -9.39 -8.57 12.67
N ARG A 179 -8.85 -7.87 13.67
CA ARG A 179 -8.89 -6.40 13.73
C ARG A 179 -8.12 -5.80 12.57
N TYR A 180 -8.58 -4.65 12.12
CA TYR A 180 -8.00 -3.93 11.01
C TYR A 180 -7.78 -2.45 11.37
N ARG A 181 -6.60 -1.95 11.03
CA ARG A 181 -6.30 -0.52 11.10
C ARG A 181 -5.45 -0.10 9.92
N LEU A 182 -5.80 1.02 9.30
CA LEU A 182 -4.96 1.68 8.30
C LEU A 182 -4.38 2.96 8.88
N ARG A 183 -3.13 3.23 8.55
CA ARG A 183 -2.47 4.52 8.77
C ARG A 183 -1.61 4.85 7.57
N TYR A 184 -1.31 6.12 7.39
CA TYR A 184 -0.32 6.55 6.40
C TYR A 184 0.68 7.50 7.03
N GLN A 185 1.81 7.66 6.36
CA GLN A 185 2.84 8.63 6.69
C GLN A 185 3.23 9.34 5.39
N VAL A 186 3.55 10.63 5.47
CA VAL A 186 4.02 11.42 4.32
C VAL A 186 5.52 11.29 4.09
N SER A 187 6.29 10.99 5.14
CA SER A 187 7.71 10.70 5.03
C SER A 187 8.17 9.72 6.12
N GLY A 188 9.34 9.12 5.92
CA GLY A 188 9.92 8.20 6.88
C GLY A 188 11.15 7.47 6.38
N GLY A 189 11.50 6.38 7.07
CA GLY A 189 12.70 5.60 6.77
C GLY A 189 13.99 6.27 7.27
N GLY A 190 15.14 5.76 6.82
CA GLY A 190 16.45 6.24 7.24
C GLY A 190 17.55 5.86 6.25
N GLY A 191 18.64 6.63 6.24
CA GLY A 191 19.77 6.42 5.33
C GLY A 191 19.33 6.40 3.86
N ALA A 192 19.83 5.39 3.12
CA ALA A 192 19.46 5.17 1.71
C ALA A 192 17.99 4.79 1.50
N ASN A 193 17.29 4.35 2.55
CA ASN A 193 15.89 3.91 2.49
C ASN A 193 14.92 4.98 3.03
N ARG A 194 15.32 6.25 2.93
CA ARG A 194 14.46 7.39 3.27
C ARG A 194 13.50 7.66 2.11
N TRP A 195 12.27 8.06 2.43
CA TRP A 195 11.22 8.31 1.46
C TRP A 195 10.41 9.56 1.82
N GLY A 196 9.67 10.07 0.84
CA GLY A 196 8.74 11.19 1.02
C GLY A 196 9.39 12.56 1.23
N GLN A 197 10.66 12.74 0.82
CA GLN A 197 11.39 14.00 1.01
C GLN A 197 10.84 15.17 0.16
N SER A 198 10.20 14.83 -0.95
CA SER A 198 9.55 15.77 -1.87
C SER A 198 8.06 15.47 -2.00
N ALA A 199 7.49 14.76 -1.03
CA ALA A 199 6.07 14.46 -0.95
C ALA A 199 5.29 15.59 -0.25
N GLN A 200 3.99 15.66 -0.52
CA GLN A 200 3.01 16.39 0.27
C GLN A 200 1.95 15.44 0.79
N ASP A 201 1.25 15.89 1.84
CA ASP A 201 0.15 15.15 2.43
C ASP A 201 -0.99 14.97 1.41
N PRO A 202 -1.38 13.74 1.04
CA PRO A 202 -2.48 13.51 0.12
C PRO A 202 -3.86 13.85 0.68
N ALA A 203 -4.01 14.06 2.00
CA ALA A 203 -5.29 14.38 2.65
C ALA A 203 -5.18 15.57 3.65
N PRO A 204 -4.81 16.77 3.20
CA PRO A 204 -4.51 17.91 4.07
C PRO A 204 -5.69 18.40 4.92
N SER A 205 -6.95 18.07 4.56
CA SER A 205 -8.11 18.43 5.37
C SER A 205 -8.35 17.52 6.59
N GLY A 206 -7.62 16.40 6.70
CA GLY A 206 -7.80 15.45 7.81
C GLY A 206 -6.91 14.21 7.73
N SER A 207 -7.47 13.05 8.07
CA SER A 207 -6.72 11.78 8.02
C SER A 207 -6.80 11.10 6.65
N GLY A 208 -7.81 11.41 5.83
CA GLY A 208 -8.10 10.67 4.59
C GLY A 208 -8.53 9.20 4.79
N VAL A 209 -8.15 8.54 5.89
CA VAL A 209 -8.57 7.17 6.23
C VAL A 209 -10.06 7.12 6.54
N THR A 210 -10.84 6.51 5.65
CA THR A 210 -12.30 6.38 5.74
C THR A 210 -12.75 5.09 6.43
N TYR A 211 -11.91 4.05 6.41
CA TYR A 211 -12.15 2.78 7.11
C TYR A 211 -10.86 2.29 7.76
N GLY A 212 -10.94 1.84 9.02
CA GLY A 212 -9.74 1.42 9.77
C GLY A 212 -9.00 2.55 10.49
N ALA A 213 -9.60 3.72 10.71
CA ALA A 213 -8.97 4.81 11.45
C ALA A 213 -8.73 4.49 12.94
N ASN A 214 -9.57 3.61 13.53
CA ASN A 214 -9.49 3.16 14.92
C ASN A 214 -9.38 1.63 15.01
N GLY A 215 -8.20 1.12 15.36
CA GLY A 215 -7.90 -0.32 15.35
C GLY A 215 -8.70 -1.17 16.34
N THR A 216 -9.45 -0.59 17.27
CA THR A 216 -10.25 -1.35 18.24
C THR A 216 -11.64 -1.72 17.73
N LEU A 217 -12.15 -1.00 16.72
CA LEU A 217 -13.54 -1.13 16.24
C LEU A 217 -13.65 -1.81 14.87
N TYR A 218 -12.64 -1.66 14.02
CA TYR A 218 -12.67 -2.18 12.65
C TYR A 218 -12.06 -3.58 12.58
N THR A 219 -12.65 -4.40 11.72
CA THR A 219 -12.24 -5.79 11.49
C THR A 219 -12.28 -6.06 10.00
N LEU A 220 -11.69 -7.17 9.56
CA LEU A 220 -11.77 -7.56 8.14
C LEU A 220 -13.20 -7.86 7.69
N ASN A 221 -14.14 -8.09 8.60
CA ASN A 221 -15.54 -8.33 8.25
C ASN A 221 -16.18 -7.12 7.53
N GLY A 222 -15.68 -5.90 7.77
CA GLY A 222 -16.16 -4.74 7.01
C GLY A 222 -15.55 -4.60 5.62
N LEU A 223 -14.58 -5.45 5.26
CA LEU A 223 -13.93 -5.49 3.95
C LEU A 223 -14.29 -6.76 3.16
N SER A 224 -15.06 -7.69 3.75
CA SER A 224 -15.32 -9.01 3.16
C SER A 224 -16.53 -9.08 2.23
N ALA A 225 -17.33 -8.01 2.14
CA ALA A 225 -18.51 -7.93 1.28
C ALA A 225 -18.20 -7.36 -0.12
N GLY A 226 -16.95 -7.01 -0.40
CA GLY A 226 -16.47 -6.38 -1.62
C GLY A 226 -15.57 -5.17 -1.33
N PRO A 227 -15.06 -4.49 -2.38
CA PRO A 227 -14.17 -3.34 -2.24
C PRO A 227 -14.81 -2.20 -1.44
N VAL A 228 -14.13 -1.77 -0.37
CA VAL A 228 -14.53 -0.64 0.47
C VAL A 228 -13.47 0.44 0.43
N LYS A 229 -13.85 1.70 0.23
CA LYS A 229 -12.92 2.82 0.31
C LYS A 229 -12.32 2.88 1.72
N VAL A 230 -11.01 2.65 1.82
CA VAL A 230 -10.23 2.72 3.07
C VAL A 230 -9.47 4.03 3.21
N PHE A 231 -9.18 4.71 2.10
CA PHE A 231 -8.55 6.02 2.07
C PHE A 231 -9.14 6.89 0.96
N GLN A 232 -9.31 8.18 1.25
CA GLN A 232 -9.71 9.22 0.32
C GLN A 232 -8.63 10.29 0.24
N GLY A 233 -8.05 10.46 -0.94
CA GLY A 233 -7.06 11.48 -1.21
C GLY A 233 -7.67 12.71 -1.88
N GLU A 234 -7.20 13.86 -1.48
CA GLU A 234 -7.64 15.18 -1.97
C GLU A 234 -6.65 15.78 -2.95
N GLN A 235 -5.39 15.35 -2.89
CA GLN A 235 -4.33 15.85 -3.75
C GLN A 235 -3.25 14.80 -4.03
N ARG A 236 -2.44 15.12 -5.05
CA ARG A 236 -1.26 14.34 -5.44
C ARG A 236 -0.23 14.25 -4.32
N THR A 237 0.63 13.24 -4.36
CA THR A 237 1.76 13.13 -3.43
C THR A 237 2.99 13.92 -3.90
N ALA A 238 3.24 14.03 -5.21
CA ALA A 238 4.42 14.71 -5.74
C ALA A 238 4.35 16.24 -5.57
N ARG A 239 5.16 16.81 -4.67
CA ARG A 239 5.18 18.25 -4.36
C ARG A 239 6.27 19.02 -5.12
N LEU A 240 7.49 18.53 -5.06
CA LEU A 240 8.69 19.13 -5.64
C LEU A 240 9.32 18.16 -6.64
N PRO A 241 10.27 18.58 -7.49
CA PRO A 241 11.05 17.64 -8.30
C PRO A 241 11.81 16.63 -7.43
N GLY A 242 11.82 15.36 -7.82
CA GLY A 242 12.45 14.29 -7.07
C GLY A 242 12.26 12.93 -7.73
N SER A 243 12.82 11.90 -7.09
CA SER A 243 12.60 10.51 -7.48
C SER A 243 11.20 10.02 -7.06
N ILE A 244 10.80 8.84 -7.54
CA ILE A 244 9.55 8.18 -7.10
C ILE A 244 9.56 8.00 -5.57
N MET A 245 10.70 7.62 -4.99
CA MET A 245 10.86 7.48 -3.54
C MET A 245 10.73 8.82 -2.80
N ASP A 246 11.19 9.92 -3.40
CA ASP A 246 11.02 11.25 -2.81
C ASP A 246 9.55 11.68 -2.81
N HIS A 247 8.75 11.24 -3.78
CA HIS A 247 7.32 11.56 -3.89
C HIS A 247 6.40 10.57 -3.17
N ALA A 248 6.94 9.51 -2.59
CA ALA A 248 6.15 8.43 -2.03
C ALA A 248 5.47 8.81 -0.72
N VAL A 249 4.27 8.26 -0.51
CA VAL A 249 3.54 8.23 0.76
C VAL A 249 3.38 6.76 1.16
N GLY A 250 3.72 6.45 2.40
CA GLY A 250 3.64 5.08 2.92
C GLY A 250 2.29 4.81 3.56
N PHE A 251 1.61 3.75 3.13
CA PHE A 251 0.35 3.25 3.71
C PHE A 251 0.62 1.96 4.45
N GLN A 252 0.26 1.91 5.72
CA GLN A 252 0.51 0.75 6.57
C GLN A 252 -0.77 0.24 7.20
N SER A 253 -1.09 -0.99 6.89
CA SER A 253 -2.14 -1.78 7.52
C SER A 253 -1.59 -2.48 8.75
N ARG A 254 -2.42 -2.56 9.79
CA ARG A 254 -2.17 -3.28 11.02
C ARG A 254 -3.30 -4.28 11.26
N TYR A 255 -2.93 -5.50 11.57
CA TYR A 255 -3.86 -6.58 11.87
C TYR A 255 -3.55 -7.18 13.23
N ASN A 256 -4.60 -7.55 13.97
CA ASN A 256 -4.48 -8.18 15.28
C ASN A 256 -5.54 -9.24 15.44
N LEU A 257 -5.21 -10.32 16.15
CA LEU A 257 -6.22 -11.28 16.59
C LEU A 257 -7.17 -10.61 17.59
N ARG A 258 -8.45 -10.94 17.47
CA ARG A 258 -9.52 -10.63 18.43
C ARG A 258 -10.19 -11.95 18.77
N GLY A 259 -9.50 -12.74 19.57
CA GLY A 259 -9.94 -14.06 19.98
C GLY A 259 -10.47 -14.08 21.40
N SER A 260 -9.73 -13.50 22.34
CA SER A 260 -10.05 -13.62 23.77
C SER A 260 -11.29 -12.82 24.17
N SER A 261 -12.11 -13.43 25.03
CA SER A 261 -13.24 -12.79 25.71
C SER A 261 -12.80 -11.96 26.91
N ILE A 262 -11.54 -12.10 27.34
CA ILE A 262 -10.94 -11.35 28.43
C ILE A 262 -10.53 -9.97 27.92
N ASN A 263 -11.02 -8.92 28.58
CA ASN A 263 -10.72 -7.56 28.19
C ASN A 263 -9.21 -7.27 28.30
N GLY A 264 -8.62 -6.76 27.22
CA GLY A 264 -7.20 -6.44 27.15
C GLY A 264 -6.31 -7.56 26.65
N ASN A 265 -6.83 -8.78 26.46
CA ASN A 265 -6.08 -9.90 25.90
C ASN A 265 -6.55 -10.21 24.47
N ASN A 266 -5.64 -10.62 23.58
CA ASN A 266 -5.95 -10.98 22.19
C ASN A 266 -6.07 -12.49 21.99
N TYR A 267 -5.41 -13.27 22.85
CA TYR A 267 -5.36 -14.73 22.80
C TYR A 267 -5.50 -15.32 24.20
N ASP A 268 -6.28 -16.40 24.34
CA ASP A 268 -6.39 -17.13 25.60
C ASP A 268 -6.12 -18.63 25.37
N PHE A 269 -5.48 -19.30 26.33
CA PHE A 269 -5.11 -20.72 26.19
C PHE A 269 -6.31 -21.65 26.02
N SER A 270 -7.51 -21.29 26.51
CA SER A 270 -8.72 -22.07 26.26
C SER A 270 -9.16 -22.08 24.79
N GLN A 271 -8.62 -21.17 23.98
CA GLN A 271 -8.84 -21.15 22.53
C GLN A 271 -8.01 -22.20 21.79
N GLY A 272 -7.10 -22.89 22.47
CA GLY A 272 -6.31 -23.96 21.90
C GLY A 272 -5.33 -23.50 20.83
N THR A 273 -5.11 -24.36 19.83
CA THR A 273 -4.12 -24.19 18.76
C THR A 273 -4.79 -24.14 17.40
N GLY A 274 -4.35 -23.22 16.56
CA GLY A 274 -4.90 -23.05 15.21
C GLY A 274 -4.25 -21.90 14.48
N SER A 275 -4.67 -21.71 13.24
CA SER A 275 -4.31 -20.53 12.45
C SER A 275 -5.57 -19.84 11.96
N ILE A 276 -5.47 -18.51 11.79
CA ILE A 276 -6.46 -17.72 11.07
C ILE A 276 -5.72 -16.71 10.19
N GLY A 277 -6.13 -16.60 8.94
CA GLY A 277 -5.55 -15.69 7.96
C GLY A 277 -6.56 -15.31 6.89
N ALA A 278 -6.30 -14.20 6.20
CA ALA A 278 -7.08 -13.73 5.07
C ALA A 278 -6.18 -12.90 4.15
N ASP A 279 -6.51 -12.89 2.86
CA ASP A 279 -5.89 -11.99 1.91
C ASP A 279 -6.56 -10.62 2.02
N VAL A 280 -5.76 -9.56 1.94
CA VAL A 280 -6.27 -8.18 1.87
C VAL A 280 -5.63 -7.49 0.69
N VAL A 281 -6.45 -7.17 -0.32
CA VAL A 281 -6.02 -6.51 -1.55
C VAL A 281 -6.33 -5.02 -1.45
N TYR A 282 -5.38 -4.19 -1.87
CA TYR A 282 -5.53 -2.74 -1.93
C TYR A 282 -5.52 -2.28 -3.38
N THR A 283 -6.64 -1.75 -3.86
CA THR A 283 -6.76 -1.19 -5.20
C THR A 283 -6.76 0.33 -5.13
N ILE A 284 -5.94 0.97 -5.96
CA ILE A 284 -5.82 2.42 -6.01
C ILE A 284 -6.60 2.93 -7.22
N TYR A 285 -7.42 3.96 -7.00
CA TYR A 285 -8.19 4.63 -8.05
C TYR A 285 -7.87 6.12 -8.07
N THR A 286 -8.02 6.79 -9.20
CA THR A 286 -8.04 8.25 -9.23
C THR A 286 -9.47 8.77 -9.42
N PRO A 287 -9.86 9.89 -8.78
CA PRO A 287 -11.19 10.46 -8.93
C PRO A 287 -11.57 10.83 -10.36
#